data_AF-A0A1F8GS44-F1
#
_entry.id   AF-A0A1F8GS44-F1
#
_cell.length_a   1.000
_cell.length_b   1.000
_cell.length_c   1.000
_cell.angle_alpha   90.00
_cell.angle_beta   90.00
_cell.angle_gamma   90.00
#
_symmetry.space_group_name_H-M   'P 1'
#
loop_
_entity.id
_entity.type
_entity.pdbx_description
1 polymer ?
#
loop_
_entity_poly.entity_id
_entity_poly.type
_entity_poly.pdbx_seq_one_letter_code
_entity_poly.pdbx_strand_id
1 'polypeptide(L)'
;MSKKSSHNISLLIQTLYDEDGSFTKEDTMYPFELLLVAHFVGDYLAQTEYEAMNKALGRFFNRALWSHCLKYTLSFVPVFWISSLHPAWLVLIFTSHLFLDRRWPIIWWRKHINHNSDDSIRATFWLTVMTDQIFHGLILALISVVSA
;
A
#
# COMPACT_ATOMS: atom_id res chain seq x y z
N MET A 1 13.67 -36.04 34.36
CA MET A 1 12.84 -34.87 33.97
C MET A 1 13.10 -34.47 32.52
N SER A 2 12.71 -35.29 31.53
CA SER A 2 12.85 -34.95 30.10
C SER A 2 11.78 -35.68 29.27
N LYS A 3 10.50 -35.31 29.47
CA LYS A 3 9.37 -35.77 28.63
C LYS A 3 8.38 -34.65 28.28
N LYS A 4 8.49 -33.49 28.94
CA LYS A 4 7.59 -32.34 28.73
C LYS A 4 8.00 -31.48 27.52
N SER A 5 9.29 -31.48 27.15
CA SER A 5 9.82 -30.68 26.04
C SER A 5 9.46 -31.26 24.66
N SER A 6 9.55 -32.58 24.50
CA SER A 6 9.24 -33.25 23.23
C SER A 6 7.75 -33.20 22.86
N HIS A 7 6.85 -33.17 23.86
CA HIS A 7 5.41 -33.09 23.63
C HIS A 7 5.00 -31.72 23.06
N ASN A 8 5.66 -30.64 23.49
CA ASN A 8 5.39 -29.29 23.00
C ASN A 8 5.89 -29.07 21.56
N ILE A 9 7.00 -29.73 21.18
CA ILE A 9 7.52 -29.66 19.81
C ILE A 9 6.61 -30.43 18.85
N SER A 10 6.11 -31.61 19.25
CA SER A 10 5.16 -32.36 18.44
C SER A 10 3.85 -31.61 18.23
N LEU A 11 3.33 -30.93 19.25
CA LEU A 11 2.14 -30.07 19.11
C LEU A 11 2.37 -28.87 18.20
N LEU A 12 3.54 -28.23 18.28
CA LEU A 12 3.92 -27.10 17.42
C LEU A 12 4.05 -27.53 15.94
N ILE A 13 4.62 -28.72 15.70
CA ILE A 13 4.70 -29.29 14.35
C ILE A 13 3.31 -29.64 13.85
N GLN A 14 2.45 -30.22 14.70
CA GLN A 14 1.09 -30.60 14.30
C GLN A 14 0.16 -29.41 14.01
N THR A 15 0.44 -28.22 14.55
CA THR A 15 -0.24 -26.97 14.15
C THR A 15 0.26 -26.38 12.82
N LEU A 16 1.43 -26.80 12.33
CA LEU A 16 2.03 -26.27 11.09
C LEU A 16 1.71 -27.14 9.85
N TYR A 17 1.06 -28.29 10.07
CA TYR A 17 0.69 -29.20 9.00
C TYR A 17 -0.79 -29.57 9.11
N ASP A 18 -1.51 -29.50 8.00
CA ASP A 18 -2.87 -30.04 7.89
C ASP A 18 -2.84 -31.56 8.11
N GLU A 19 -4.00 -32.19 8.35
CA GLU A 19 -4.09 -33.63 8.67
C GLU A 19 -3.49 -34.55 7.59
N ASP A 20 -3.27 -34.04 6.37
CA ASP A 20 -2.63 -34.74 5.25
C ASP A 20 -1.10 -34.55 5.18
N GLY A 21 -0.50 -33.81 6.11
CA GLY A 21 0.94 -33.53 6.13
C GLY A 21 1.38 -32.45 5.13
N SER A 22 0.46 -31.69 4.56
CA SER A 22 0.77 -30.48 3.81
C SER A 22 0.97 -29.29 4.76
N PHE A 23 1.94 -28.43 4.47
CA PHE A 23 2.20 -27.22 5.25
C PHE A 23 0.98 -26.31 5.17
N THR A 24 0.48 -25.81 6.30
CA THR A 24 -0.75 -25.02 6.35
C THR A 24 -0.66 -23.84 5.38
N LYS A 25 -1.64 -23.76 4.48
CA LYS A 25 -1.78 -22.66 3.50
C LYS A 25 -2.07 -21.31 4.16
N GLU A 26 -2.24 -21.30 5.48
CA GLU A 26 -2.58 -20.14 6.33
C GLU A 26 -1.40 -19.19 6.60
N ASP A 27 -0.16 -19.57 6.28
CA ASP A 27 1.01 -18.67 6.33
C ASP A 27 1.20 -17.84 5.03
N THR A 28 0.14 -17.71 4.23
CA THR A 28 0.16 -16.77 3.10
C THR A 28 0.01 -15.35 3.65
N MET A 29 1.05 -14.53 3.50
CA MET A 29 0.97 -13.08 3.69
C MET A 29 -0.34 -12.60 3.03
N TYR A 30 -1.22 -11.92 3.78
CA TYR A 30 -2.47 -11.46 3.19
C TYR A 30 -2.11 -10.54 1.99
N PRO A 31 -2.94 -10.52 0.93
CA PRO A 31 -2.66 -9.69 -0.25
C PRO A 31 -2.38 -8.23 0.14
N PHE A 32 -2.97 -7.75 1.24
CA PHE A 32 -2.74 -6.43 1.80
C PHE A 32 -1.27 -6.14 2.15
N GLU A 33 -0.56 -7.00 2.89
CA GLU A 33 0.82 -6.70 3.29
C GLU A 33 1.75 -6.66 2.08
N LEU A 34 1.53 -7.53 1.08
CA LEU A 34 2.31 -7.52 -0.16
C LEU A 34 2.04 -6.25 -0.97
N LEU A 35 0.77 -5.87 -1.09
CA LEU A 35 0.37 -4.62 -1.73
C LEU A 35 0.96 -3.40 -0.99
N LEU A 36 0.99 -3.42 0.35
CA LEU A 36 1.54 -2.35 1.17
C LEU A 36 3.06 -2.21 0.98
N VAL A 37 3.79 -3.33 0.91
CA VAL A 37 5.22 -3.32 0.58
C VAL A 37 5.45 -2.77 -0.83
N ALA A 38 4.67 -3.20 -1.82
CA ALA A 38 4.75 -2.67 -3.18
C ALA A 38 4.47 -1.16 -3.23
N HIS A 39 3.52 -0.67 -2.43
CA HIS A 39 3.24 0.75 -2.26
C HIS A 39 4.46 1.50 -1.74
N PHE A 40 5.10 1.04 -0.65
CA PHE A 40 6.30 1.71 -0.14
C PHE A 40 7.47 1.69 -1.14
N VAL A 41 7.64 0.58 -1.87
CA VAL A 41 8.63 0.48 -2.94
C VAL A 41 8.35 1.51 -4.04
N GLY A 42 7.10 1.64 -4.47
CA GLY A 42 6.70 2.55 -5.54
C GLY A 42 6.77 4.03 -5.15
N ASP A 43 6.20 4.37 -3.99
CA ASP A 43 5.97 5.77 -3.58
C ASP A 43 7.20 6.40 -2.89
N TYR A 44 7.98 5.59 -2.17
CA TYR A 44 9.17 6.07 -1.46
C TYR A 44 10.48 5.63 -2.11
N LEU A 45 10.66 4.33 -2.34
CA LEU A 45 11.97 3.82 -2.76
C LEU A 45 12.30 4.15 -4.22
N ALA A 46 11.31 4.03 -5.12
CA ALA A 46 11.46 4.27 -6.55
C ALA A 46 11.20 5.74 -6.95
N GLN A 47 10.64 6.55 -6.05
CA GLN A 47 10.38 7.97 -6.29
C GLN A 47 11.67 8.79 -6.27
N THR A 48 11.82 9.66 -7.26
CA THR A 48 12.94 10.61 -7.34
C THR A 48 12.59 11.92 -6.65
N GLU A 49 13.61 12.69 -6.27
CA GLU A 49 13.44 14.05 -5.74
C GLU A 49 12.65 14.95 -6.71
N TYR A 50 12.95 14.87 -8.01
CA TYR A 50 12.22 15.61 -9.05
C TYR A 50 10.72 15.31 -9.00
N GLU A 51 10.33 14.04 -8.86
CA GLU A 51 8.91 13.66 -8.76
C GLU A 51 8.28 14.16 -7.47
N ALA A 52 8.94 13.97 -6.33
CA ALA A 52 8.44 14.42 -5.03
C ALA A 52 8.19 15.94 -4.98
N MET A 53 9.08 16.72 -5.59
CA MET A 53 8.97 18.18 -5.66
C MET A 53 7.94 18.65 -6.68
N ASN A 54 7.79 17.97 -7.81
CA ASN A 54 7.04 18.49 -8.95
C ASN A 54 5.68 17.82 -9.18
N LYS A 55 5.37 16.63 -8.62
CA LYS A 55 4.13 15.89 -8.91
C LYS A 55 2.84 16.67 -8.60
N ALA A 56 2.90 17.59 -7.63
CA ALA A 56 1.77 18.42 -7.22
C ALA A 56 1.71 19.83 -7.84
N LEU A 57 2.72 20.26 -8.61
CA LEU A 57 2.86 21.65 -9.08
C LEU A 57 2.12 21.96 -10.40
N GLY A 58 1.42 20.99 -11.02
CA GLY A 58 1.09 21.05 -12.45
C GLY A 58 -0.37 20.78 -12.86
N ARG A 59 -0.66 21.13 -14.11
CA ARG A 59 -1.88 20.80 -14.86
C ARG A 59 -2.04 19.28 -15.05
N PHE A 60 -3.13 18.85 -15.68
CA PHE A 60 -3.47 17.42 -15.85
C PHE A 60 -2.33 16.54 -16.43
N PHE A 61 -1.50 17.09 -17.32
CA PHE A 61 -0.35 16.43 -17.97
C PHE A 61 0.99 16.80 -17.35
N ASN A 62 1.14 16.55 -16.05
CA ASN A 62 2.40 16.74 -15.34
C ASN A 62 3.32 15.52 -15.52
N ARG A 63 4.45 15.69 -16.23
CA ARG A 63 5.40 14.60 -16.50
C ARG A 63 5.93 13.94 -15.23
N ALA A 64 6.18 14.72 -14.19
CA ALA A 64 6.64 14.21 -12.90
C ALA A 64 5.60 13.26 -12.28
N LEU A 65 4.32 13.68 -12.28
CA LEU A 65 3.22 12.87 -11.77
C LEU A 65 3.04 11.58 -12.59
N TRP A 66 3.01 11.67 -13.92
CA TRP A 66 2.82 10.49 -14.78
C TRP A 66 3.97 9.48 -14.67
N SER A 67 5.22 9.95 -14.65
CA SER A 67 6.41 9.11 -14.43
C SER A 67 6.33 8.38 -13.09
N HIS A 68 5.98 9.12 -12.04
CA HIS A 68 5.81 8.58 -10.70
C HIS A 68 4.72 7.52 -10.66
N CYS A 69 3.51 7.83 -11.15
CA CYS A 69 2.40 6.88 -11.14
C CYS A 69 2.68 5.62 -11.96
N LEU A 70 3.45 5.73 -13.04
CA LEU A 70 3.88 4.56 -13.81
C LEU A 70 4.84 3.68 -13.01
N LYS A 71 5.89 4.24 -12.42
CA LYS A 71 6.83 3.48 -11.56
C LYS A 71 6.13 2.88 -10.35
N TYR A 72 5.25 3.66 -9.72
CA TYR A 72 4.40 3.21 -8.64
C TYR A 72 3.58 2.00 -9.07
N THR A 73 2.85 2.06 -10.18
CA THR A 73 2.01 0.94 -10.63
C THR A 73 2.86 -0.28 -11.02
N LEU A 74 4.05 -0.08 -11.58
CA LEU A 74 4.97 -1.16 -11.91
C LEU A 74 5.48 -1.91 -10.67
N SER A 75 5.58 -1.29 -9.50
CA SER A 75 5.99 -1.98 -8.27
C SER A 75 4.97 -3.03 -7.81
N PHE A 76 3.71 -2.95 -8.25
CA PHE A 76 2.65 -3.90 -7.92
C PHE A 76 2.62 -5.13 -8.84
N VAL A 77 3.25 -5.08 -10.03
CA VAL A 77 3.19 -6.17 -11.02
C VAL A 77 3.65 -7.52 -10.44
N PRO A 78 4.78 -7.61 -9.70
CA PRO A 78 5.19 -8.87 -9.08
C PRO A 78 4.19 -9.40 -8.04
N VAL A 79 3.57 -8.50 -7.27
CA VAL A 79 2.57 -8.88 -6.26
C VAL A 79 1.33 -9.45 -6.93
N PHE A 80 0.85 -8.83 -8.01
CA PHE A 80 -0.29 -9.33 -8.78
C PHE A 80 -0.03 -10.71 -9.37
N TRP A 81 1.19 -10.96 -9.83
CA TRP A 81 1.62 -12.26 -10.35
C TRP A 81 1.61 -13.33 -9.25
N ILE A 82 2.19 -13.04 -8.07
CA ILE A 82 2.31 -14.00 -6.97
C ILE A 82 0.95 -14.26 -6.30
N SER A 83 0.15 -13.22 -6.07
CA SER A 83 -1.14 -13.28 -5.38
C SER A 83 -2.33 -13.56 -6.31
N SER A 84 -2.10 -13.78 -7.61
CA SER A 84 -3.14 -14.04 -8.62
C SER A 84 -4.28 -13.01 -8.64
N LEU A 85 -3.96 -11.74 -8.38
CA LEU A 85 -4.95 -10.64 -8.34
C LEU A 85 -5.40 -10.27 -9.76
N HIS A 86 -6.68 -9.92 -9.91
CA HIS A 86 -7.23 -9.54 -11.21
C HIS A 86 -6.56 -8.25 -11.75
N PRO A 87 -5.99 -8.24 -12.98
CA PRO A 87 -5.21 -7.11 -13.49
C PRO A 87 -5.97 -5.78 -13.57
N ALA A 88 -7.32 -5.79 -13.62
CA ALA A 88 -8.11 -4.57 -13.58
C ALA A 88 -7.86 -3.71 -12.33
N TRP A 89 -7.43 -4.31 -11.21
CA TRP A 89 -7.06 -3.54 -10.02
C TRP A 89 -5.83 -2.65 -10.22
N LEU A 90 -4.94 -2.96 -11.17
CA LEU A 90 -3.84 -2.05 -11.54
C LEU A 90 -4.35 -0.73 -12.13
N VAL A 91 -5.49 -0.77 -12.84
CA VAL A 91 -6.14 0.44 -13.37
C VAL A 91 -6.66 1.29 -12.21
N LEU A 92 -7.28 0.66 -11.20
CA LEU A 92 -7.73 1.37 -9.99
C LEU A 92 -6.55 2.00 -9.25
N ILE A 93 -5.48 1.23 -8.98
CA ILE A 93 -4.26 1.70 -8.32
C ILE A 93 -3.65 2.90 -9.06
N PHE A 94 -3.48 2.78 -10.38
CA PHE A 94 -2.93 3.86 -11.20
C PHE A 94 -3.80 5.11 -11.16
N THR A 95 -5.10 4.97 -11.39
CA THR A 95 -6.03 6.11 -11.47
C THR A 95 -6.26 6.78 -10.12
N SER A 96 -6.37 6.02 -9.03
CA SER A 96 -6.50 6.57 -7.68
C SER A 96 -5.23 7.32 -7.28
N HIS A 97 -4.06 6.77 -7.58
CA HIS A 97 -2.78 7.42 -7.26
C HIS A 97 -2.56 8.69 -8.10
N LEU A 98 -2.87 8.65 -9.40
CA LEU A 98 -2.86 9.84 -10.25
C LEU A 98 -3.78 10.96 -9.74
N PHE A 99 -4.88 10.61 -9.06
CA PHE A 99 -5.81 11.55 -8.48
C PHE A 99 -5.33 12.12 -7.14
N LEU A 100 -4.92 11.26 -6.20
CA LEU A 100 -4.52 11.62 -4.84
C LEU A 100 -3.23 12.46 -4.81
N ASP A 101 -2.21 12.07 -5.59
CA ASP A 101 -0.89 12.71 -5.64
C ASP A 101 -0.89 14.16 -6.15
N ARG A 102 -2.03 14.62 -6.68
CA ARG A 102 -2.24 16.03 -7.01
C ARG A 102 -2.35 16.91 -5.77
N ARG A 103 -2.37 16.32 -4.56
CA ARG A 103 -2.45 16.94 -3.22
C ARG A 103 -3.70 17.76 -2.93
N TRP A 104 -4.39 18.31 -3.92
CA TRP A 104 -5.62 19.07 -3.69
C TRP A 104 -6.73 18.28 -2.99
N PRO A 105 -6.94 16.96 -3.22
CA PRO A 105 -7.96 16.21 -2.49
C PRO A 105 -7.62 16.11 -1.00
N ILE A 106 -6.34 15.89 -0.70
CA ILE A 106 -5.83 15.77 0.68
C ILE A 106 -5.88 17.12 1.40
N ILE A 107 -5.49 18.20 0.72
CA ILE A 107 -5.61 19.56 1.26
C ILE A 107 -7.08 19.89 1.50
N TRP A 108 -7.97 19.55 0.57
CA TRP A 108 -9.40 19.72 0.74
C TRP A 108 -9.92 18.96 1.97
N TRP A 109 -9.54 17.69 2.14
CA TRP A 109 -9.90 16.88 3.30
C TRP A 109 -9.43 17.52 4.60
N ARG A 110 -8.16 17.93 4.65
CA ARG A 110 -7.58 18.58 5.84
C ARG A 110 -8.30 19.88 6.20
N LYS A 111 -8.70 20.67 5.20
CA LYS A 111 -9.45 21.92 5.42
C LYS A 111 -10.88 21.68 5.88
N HIS A 112 -11.60 20.78 5.23
CA HIS A 112 -13.06 20.67 5.38
C HIS A 112 -13.49 19.59 6.35
N ILE A 113 -12.70 18.54 6.54
CA ILE A 113 -13.02 17.42 7.43
C ILE A 113 -12.23 17.54 8.74
N ASN A 114 -10.92 17.79 8.65
CA ASN A 114 -10.09 17.95 9.86
C ASN A 114 -10.10 19.39 10.40
N HIS A 115 -10.76 20.33 9.71
CA HIS A 115 -10.87 21.74 10.09
C HIS A 115 -9.54 22.46 10.34
N ASN A 116 -8.48 22.07 9.63
CA ASN A 116 -7.17 22.74 9.73
C ASN A 116 -7.15 24.07 8.94
N SER A 117 -6.59 25.12 9.55
CA SER A 117 -6.25 26.37 8.85
C SER A 117 -5.07 26.19 7.89
N ASP A 118 -4.90 27.12 6.96
CA ASP A 118 -3.75 27.10 6.04
C ASP A 118 -2.39 27.17 6.77
N ASP A 119 -2.29 27.94 7.85
CA ASP A 119 -1.09 28.01 8.69
C ASP A 119 -0.81 26.68 9.39
N SER A 120 -1.86 26.07 9.96
CA SER A 120 -1.76 24.73 10.57
C SER A 120 -1.32 23.70 9.54
N ILE A 121 -1.85 23.79 8.31
CA ILE A 121 -1.51 22.84 7.25
C ILE A 121 -0.03 22.94 6.86
N ARG A 122 0.49 24.16 6.74
CA ARG A 122 1.91 24.41 6.46
C ARG A 122 2.81 23.92 7.59
N ALA A 123 2.48 24.26 8.84
CA ALA A 123 3.25 23.86 10.01
C ALA A 123 3.26 22.32 10.22
N THR A 124 2.19 21.63 9.79
CA THR A 124 2.01 20.18 9.94
C THR A 124 2.00 19.46 8.60
N PHE A 125 2.87 19.87 7.67
CA PHE A 125 2.90 19.29 6.32
C PHE A 125 3.17 17.79 6.32
N TRP A 126 3.95 17.27 7.27
CA TRP A 126 4.17 15.83 7.47
C TRP A 126 2.85 15.06 7.63
N LEU A 127 1.87 15.64 8.34
CA LEU A 127 0.57 15.01 8.53
C LEU A 127 -0.26 15.05 7.24
N THR A 128 0.00 15.99 6.31
CA THR A 128 -0.60 15.97 4.96
C THR A 128 -0.10 14.73 4.23
N VAL A 129 1.22 14.48 4.29
CA VAL A 129 1.84 13.29 3.70
C VAL A 129 1.25 12.04 4.36
N MET A 130 1.19 11.94 5.67
CA MET A 130 0.59 10.77 6.32
C MET A 130 -0.88 10.57 5.94
N THR A 131 -1.67 11.65 5.85
CA THR A 131 -3.07 11.56 5.41
C THR A 131 -3.17 11.00 3.99
N ASP A 132 -2.34 11.51 3.08
CA ASP A 132 -2.21 11.04 1.69
C ASP A 132 -1.90 9.54 1.63
N GLN A 133 -0.89 9.07 2.38
CA GLN A 133 -0.53 7.65 2.45
C GLN A 133 -1.65 6.76 2.99
N ILE A 134 -2.42 7.23 3.97
CA ILE A 134 -3.57 6.49 4.48
C ILE A 134 -4.64 6.34 3.38
N PHE A 135 -4.90 7.36 2.56
CA PHE A 135 -5.82 7.21 1.43
C PHE A 135 -5.34 6.16 0.41
N HIS A 136 -4.04 6.11 0.11
CA HIS A 136 -3.48 5.04 -0.72
C HIS A 136 -3.67 3.67 -0.07
N GLY A 137 -3.34 3.54 1.22
CA GLY A 137 -3.53 2.30 1.99
C GLY A 137 -4.99 1.82 2.02
N LEU A 138 -5.97 2.73 2.10
CA LEU A 138 -7.39 2.40 2.03
C LEU A 138 -7.78 1.77 0.67
N ILE A 139 -7.20 2.24 -0.44
CA ILE A 139 -7.41 1.61 -1.75
C ILE A 139 -6.84 0.19 -1.77
N LEU A 140 -5.66 -0.04 -1.19
CA LEU A 140 -5.05 -1.36 -1.12
C LEU A 140 -5.85 -2.31 -0.23
N ALA A 141 -6.34 -1.82 0.91
CA ALA A 141 -7.21 -2.57 1.81
C ALA A 141 -8.51 -2.99 1.08
N LEU A 142 -9.13 -2.07 0.33
CA LEU A 142 -10.30 -2.38 -0.49
C LEU A 142 -10.01 -3.48 -1.51
N ILE A 143 -8.92 -3.37 -2.26
CA ILE A 143 -8.52 -4.40 -3.25
C ILE A 143 -8.31 -5.75 -2.55
N SER A 144 -7.62 -5.76 -1.41
CA SER A 144 -7.34 -7.00 -0.68
C SER A 144 -8.62 -7.64 -0.15
N VAL A 145 -9.56 -6.88 0.41
CA VAL A 145 -10.81 -7.40 0.97
C VAL A 145 -11.74 -7.91 -0.13
N VAL A 146 -11.81 -7.22 -1.28
CA VAL A 146 -12.69 -7.63 -2.39
C VAL A 146 -12.11 -8.82 -3.18
N SER A 147 -10.79 -9.03 -3.10
CA SER A 147 -10.11 -10.13 -3.79
C SER A 147 -9.86 -11.36 -2.90
N ALA A 148 -10.23 -11.28 -1.62
CA ALA A 148 -10.18 -12.41 -0.67
C ALA A 148 -11.40 -13.31 -0.85
#